data_AF-A0AA86JB09-F1
#
_entry.id   AF-A0AA86JB09-F1
#
_cell.length_a   1.000
_cell.length_b   1.000
_cell.length_c   1.000
_cell.angle_alpha   90.00
_cell.angle_beta   90.00
_cell.angle_gamma   90.00
#
_symmetry.space_group_name_H-M   'P 1'
#
loop_
_entity.id
_entity.type
_entity.pdbx_description
1 polymer ?
#
loop_
_entity_poly.entity_id
_entity_poly.type
_entity_poly.pdbx_seq_one_letter_code
_entity_poly.pdbx_strand_id
1 'polypeptide(L)' 'MSWVAKIIRADFSSEKENDDAIFHFARLTEHPAGWNLIFRPEAGSDASAEGIVNTVKQWRAAHGKPGFKAE' A
#
# COMPACT_ATOMS: atom_id res chain seq x y z
N MET A 1 -13.43 2.34 6.11
CA MET A 1 -12.01 1.95 6.31
C MET A 1 -11.34 1.85 4.95
N SER A 2 -10.14 2.41 4.74
CA SER A 2 -9.44 2.28 3.45
C SER A 2 -8.96 0.84 3.22
N TRP A 3 -8.73 0.47 1.96
CA TRP A 3 -8.23 -0.87 1.60
C TRP A 3 -6.84 -1.15 2.22
N VAL A 4 -5.93 -0.18 2.25
CA VAL A 4 -4.62 -0.29 2.92
C VAL A 4 -4.79 -0.52 4.42
N ALA A 5 -5.74 0.15 5.07
CA ALA A 5 -6.01 -0.06 6.50
C ALA A 5 -6.57 -1.47 6.79
N LYS A 6 -7.27 -2.10 5.84
CA LYS A 6 -7.68 -3.51 5.96
C LYS A 6 -6.48 -4.45 5.90
N ILE A 7 -5.53 -4.22 4.99
CA ILE A 7 -4.27 -4.99 4.90
C ILE A 7 -3.47 -4.91 6.19
N ILE A 8 -3.26 -3.70 6.72
CA ILE A 8 -2.51 -3.49 7.97
C ILE A 8 -3.17 -4.25 9.15
N ARG A 9 -4.49 -4.26 9.21
CA ARG A 9 -5.25 -4.91 10.29
C ARG A 9 -5.50 -6.39 10.07
N ALA A 10 -5.09 -6.96 8.94
CA ALA A 10 -5.46 -8.30 8.51
C ALA A 10 -6.99 -8.55 8.54
N ASP A 11 -7.78 -7.53 8.20
CA ASP A 11 -9.26 -7.55 8.24
C ASP A 11 -9.86 -8.18 6.97
N PHE A 12 -9.64 -9.49 6.84
CA PHE A 12 -10.12 -10.34 5.75
C PHE A 12 -10.75 -11.64 6.27
N SER A 13 -11.51 -12.33 5.42
CA SER A 13 -12.24 -13.54 5.82
C SER A 13 -11.32 -14.76 6.00
N SER A 14 -10.10 -14.69 5.45
CA SER A 14 -9.08 -15.73 5.57
C SER A 14 -7.66 -15.16 5.42
N GLU A 15 -6.66 -15.91 5.88
CA GLU A 15 -5.24 -15.60 5.66
C GLU A 15 -4.92 -15.51 4.16
N LYS A 16 -5.48 -16.41 3.35
CA LYS A 16 -5.31 -16.39 1.89
C LYS A 16 -5.82 -15.09 1.27
N GLU A 17 -6.98 -14.59 1.70
CA GLU A 17 -7.50 -13.30 1.21
C GLU A 17 -6.60 -12.12 1.60
N ASN A 18 -6.02 -12.17 2.80
CA ASN A 18 -5.06 -11.17 3.24
C ASN A 18 -3.77 -11.22 2.39
N ASP A 19 -3.21 -12.41 2.18
CA ASP A 19 -2.03 -12.62 1.33
C ASP A 19 -2.29 -12.12 -0.09
N ASP A 20 -3.42 -12.49 -0.69
CA ASP A 20 -3.81 -12.03 -2.03
C ASP A 20 -3.89 -10.49 -2.08
N ALA A 21 -4.41 -9.84 -1.03
CA ALA A 21 -4.45 -8.38 -0.94
C ALA A 21 -3.05 -7.75 -0.80
N ILE A 22 -2.13 -8.36 -0.03
CA ILE A 22 -0.74 -7.93 0.11
C ILE A 22 -0.01 -7.99 -1.24
N PHE A 23 -0.13 -9.12 -1.95
CA PHE A 23 0.47 -9.28 -3.28
C PHE A 23 -0.14 -8.32 -4.29
N HIS A 24 -1.46 -8.11 -4.22
CA HIS A 24 -2.16 -7.16 -5.08
C HIS A 24 -1.68 -5.72 -4.82
N PHE A 25 -1.41 -5.35 -3.56
CA PHE A 25 -0.88 -4.04 -3.22
C PHE A 25 0.49 -3.81 -3.86
N ALA A 26 1.42 -4.76 -3.73
CA ALA A 26 2.74 -4.65 -4.36
C ALA A 26 2.61 -4.54 -5.89
N ARG A 27 1.74 -5.34 -6.51
CA ARG A 27 1.50 -5.30 -7.97
C ARG A 27 0.91 -3.98 -8.45
N LEU A 28 -0.09 -3.44 -7.76
CA LEU A 28 -0.79 -2.21 -8.17
C LEU A 28 0.06 -0.96 -7.97
N THR A 29 0.80 -0.89 -6.86
CA THR A 29 1.60 0.28 -6.54
C THR A 29 2.82 0.38 -7.45
N GLU A 30 3.37 -0.77 -7.86
CA GLU A 30 4.60 -0.92 -8.63
C GLU A 30 5.83 -0.33 -7.92
N HIS A 31 5.69 0.00 -6.64
CA HIS A 31 6.74 0.59 -5.84
C HIS A 31 7.85 -0.45 -5.61
N PRO A 32 9.15 -0.10 -5.71
CA PRO A 32 10.24 -1.06 -5.57
C PRO A 32 10.28 -1.75 -4.19
N ALA A 33 9.83 -1.05 -3.14
CA ALA A 33 9.67 -1.65 -1.81
C ALA A 33 8.52 -2.68 -1.72
N GLY A 34 7.58 -2.69 -2.68
CA GLY A 34 6.44 -3.60 -2.68
C GLY A 34 5.63 -3.53 -1.39
N TRP A 35 5.27 -4.69 -0.84
CA TRP A 35 4.58 -4.79 0.45
C TRP A 35 5.44 -4.37 1.66
N ASN A 36 6.75 -4.16 1.50
CA ASN A 36 7.58 -3.66 2.61
C ASN A 36 7.15 -2.27 3.05
N LEU A 37 6.45 -1.49 2.22
CA LEU A 37 5.80 -0.25 2.65
C LEU A 37 4.85 -0.45 3.84
N ILE A 38 4.27 -1.65 3.97
CA ILE A 38 3.34 -2.03 5.03
C ILE A 38 4.09 -2.67 6.21
N PHE A 39 4.98 -3.63 5.93
CA PHE A 39 5.57 -4.50 6.96
C PHE A 39 6.93 -4.03 7.48
N ARG A 40 7.64 -3.20 6.72
CA ARG A 40 8.97 -2.69 7.04
C ARG A 40 9.07 -1.21 6.63
N PRO A 41 8.24 -0.35 7.21
CA PRO A 41 8.31 1.08 6.94
C PRO A 41 9.69 1.63 7.30
N GLU A 42 10.17 2.60 6.54
CA GLU A 42 11.42 3.28 6.86
C GLU A 42 11.32 3.98 8.22
N ALA A 43 12.44 4.03 8.94
CA ALA A 43 12.48 4.70 10.24
C ALA A 43 12.06 6.17 10.11
N GLY A 44 11.04 6.58 10.86
CA GLY A 44 10.50 7.94 10.83
C GLY A 44 9.46 8.20 9.72
N SER A 45 9.16 7.22 8.87
CA SER A 45 8.04 7.32 7.92
C SER A 45 6.68 7.17 8.62
N ASP A 46 5.64 7.79 8.05
CA ASP A 46 4.26 7.58 8.50
C ASP A 46 3.76 6.20 8.04
N ALA A 47 3.78 5.24 8.96
CA ALA A 47 3.32 3.88 8.72
C ALA A 47 1.77 3.72 8.79
N SER A 48 1.03 4.82 8.93
CA SER A 48 -0.43 4.79 8.83
C SER A 48 -0.87 4.44 7.40
N ALA A 49 -2.13 4.02 7.26
CA ALA A 49 -2.71 3.77 5.94
C ALA A 49 -2.69 5.03 5.04
N GLU A 50 -2.82 6.22 5.63
CA GLU A 50 -2.77 7.49 4.90
C GLU A 50 -1.33 7.82 4.47
N GLY A 51 -0.36 7.65 5.37
CA GLY A 51 1.06 7.78 5.08
C GLY A 51 1.51 6.89 3.92
N ILE A 52 1.15 5.60 3.95
CA ILE A 52 1.46 4.65 2.89
C ILE A 52 0.83 5.06 1.55
N VAL A 53 -0.44 5.49 1.55
CA VAL A 53 -1.11 5.98 0.34
C VAL A 53 -0.37 7.21 -0.21
N ASN A 54 0.05 8.13 0.65
CA ASN A 54 0.80 9.31 0.25
C ASN A 54 2.18 8.98 -0.33
N THR A 55 2.92 8.05 0.28
CA THR A 55 4.18 7.53 -0.25
C THR A 55 4.00 6.97 -1.67
N VAL A 56 2.97 6.15 -1.88
CA VAL A 56 2.66 5.60 -3.22
C VAL A 56 2.30 6.71 -4.21
N LYS A 57 1.46 7.69 -3.81
CA LYS A 57 1.08 8.83 -4.68
C LYS A 57 2.32 9.59 -5.14
N GLN A 58 3.18 9.97 -4.20
CA GLN A 58 4.38 10.76 -4.47
C GLN A 58 5.35 9.99 -5.38
N TRP A 59 5.61 8.71 -5.08
CA TRP A 59 6.49 7.89 -5.90
C TRP A 59 5.96 7.72 -7.33
N ARG A 60 4.68 7.37 -7.50
CA ARG A 60 4.08 7.21 -8.82
C ARG A 60 4.13 8.50 -9.64
N ALA A 61 3.82 9.63 -9.02
CA ALA A 61 3.91 10.94 -9.68
C ALA A 61 5.36 11.26 -10.12
N ALA A 62 6.35 11.02 -9.24
CA ALA A 62 7.77 11.23 -9.56
C ALA A 62 8.29 10.33 -10.70
N HIS A 63 7.64 9.18 -10.94
CA HIS A 63 8.01 8.21 -11.99
C HIS A 63 7.09 8.28 -13.23
N GLY A 64 6.30 9.35 -13.38
CA GLY A 64 5.43 9.55 -14.54
C GLY A 64 4.31 8.51 -14.66
N LYS A 65 3.98 7.80 -13.58
CA LYS A 65 2.90 6.81 -13.55
C LYS A 65 1.58 7.50 -13.22
N PRO A 66 0.45 7.02 -13.79
CA PRO A 66 -0.86 7.56 -13.45
C PRO A 66 -1.14 7.36 -11.95
N GLY A 67 -1.69 8.40 -11.33
CA GLY A 67 -2.15 8.37 -9.95
C GLY A 67 -3.40 7.50 -9.75
N PHE A 68 -3.96 7.55 -8.54
CA PHE A 68 -5.24 6.91 -8.27
C PHE A 68 -6.36 7.57 -9.08
N LYS A 69 -7.37 6.78 -9.45
CA LYS A 69 -8.59 7.31 -10.06
C LYS A 69 -9.23 8.31 -9.10
N ALA A 70 -9.75 9.42 -9.62
CA ALA A 70 -10.64 10.28 -8.86
C ALA A 70 -11.91 9.49 -8.51
N GLU A 71 -12.41 9.71 -7.29
CA GLU A 71 -13.71 9.18 -6.86
C GLU A 71 -14.87 9.77 -7.66
#